data_AF-A0A524KZY3-F1
#
_entry.id   AF-A0A524KZY3-F1
#
_cell.length_a   1.000
_cell.length_b   1.000
_cell.length_c   1.000
_cell.angle_alpha   90.00
_cell.angle_beta   90.00
_cell.angle_gamma   90.00
#
_symmetry.space_group_name_H-M   'P 1'
#
loop_
_entity.id
_entity.type
_entity.pdbx_description
1 polymer ?
#
loop_
_entity_poly.entity_id
_entity_poly.type
_entity_poly.pdbx_seq_one_letter_code
_entity_poly.pdbx_strand_id
1 'polypeptide(L)'
;MAGQRKLAEKSGPVDPELLDAAVRGALGLSSGEAVRVLRRACAASGKLDAAAVAEIVRDKRRALRRTPALGFHDAEEGLGEVGGLGELKRWLSERRRAFGEEARRFGLPSPRGLLLLGVQGCGKSLCAKAVASEWQFPLLRLDLAAAFGSSLRSPEAAMREASQVAESIAPAVLWIDEIEKGFAAAETDARSSRVFGSFLTWLAEKRAPVFVVATANDVTRLPPELLRRGRFDELFFVDLPSQRERAEILAIHLRKHHRDPLQFRLEELAASAERLTGAELEQAVVAALHVAFATEREVTSDDIANALTQTVPLYETYEERIKELRDWARTRARSASLDSRMADFFA
;
A
#
# COMPACT_ATOMS: atom_id res chain seq x y z
N MET A 1 1.46 2.25 47.30
CA MET A 1 2.91 2.51 47.13
C MET A 1 3.79 1.25 47.20
N ALA A 2 3.37 0.13 47.81
CA ALA A 2 4.20 -1.08 47.93
C ALA A 2 4.27 -1.98 46.67
N GLY A 3 3.30 -1.88 45.75
CA GLY A 3 3.28 -2.71 44.52
C GLY A 3 4.16 -2.21 43.36
N GLN A 4 4.55 -0.94 43.35
CA GLN A 4 5.32 -0.34 42.25
C GLN A 4 6.82 -0.64 42.32
N ARG A 5 7.36 -0.97 43.51
CA ARG A 5 8.78 -1.34 43.69
C ARG A 5 9.12 -2.76 43.25
N LYS A 6 8.16 -3.70 43.26
CA LYS A 6 8.39 -5.11 42.91
C LYS A 6 8.53 -5.40 41.40
N LEU A 7 8.14 -4.47 40.52
CA LEU A 7 8.31 -4.61 39.07
C LEU A 7 9.70 -4.16 38.59
N ALA A 8 10.38 -3.27 39.32
CA ALA A 8 11.69 -2.78 38.95
C ALA A 8 12.81 -3.82 39.20
N GLU A 9 12.66 -4.67 40.22
CA GLU A 9 13.70 -5.64 40.63
C GLU A 9 13.70 -6.96 39.85
N LYS A 10 12.70 -7.21 38.98
CA LYS A 10 12.61 -8.45 38.16
C LYS A 10 12.96 -8.27 36.67
N SER A 11 13.31 -7.07 36.26
CA SER A 11 13.59 -6.76 34.86
C SER A 11 15.08 -6.98 34.59
N GLY A 12 15.46 -8.12 34.00
CA GLY A 12 16.79 -8.27 33.38
C GLY A 12 17.03 -7.22 32.29
N PRO A 13 18.24 -7.15 31.70
CA PRO A 13 18.50 -6.25 30.59
C PRO A 13 17.47 -6.48 29.48
N VAL A 14 16.76 -5.42 29.10
CA VAL A 14 15.76 -5.46 28.04
C VAL A 14 16.49 -5.47 26.71
N ASP A 15 16.14 -6.42 25.85
CA ASP A 15 16.66 -6.50 24.49
C ASP A 15 16.37 -5.18 23.74
N PRO A 16 17.39 -4.47 23.24
CA PRO A 16 17.22 -3.23 22.50
C PRO A 16 16.26 -3.36 21.31
N GLU A 17 16.24 -4.51 20.62
CA GLU A 17 15.33 -4.74 19.49
C GLU A 17 13.87 -4.87 19.94
N LEU A 18 13.62 -5.56 21.05
CA LEU A 18 12.29 -5.69 21.64
C LEU A 18 11.81 -4.37 22.24
N LEU A 19 12.70 -3.58 22.82
CA LEU A 19 12.38 -2.25 23.31
C LEU A 19 11.98 -1.33 22.16
N ASP A 20 12.75 -1.33 21.08
CA ASP A 20 12.45 -0.54 19.88
C ASP A 20 11.13 -1.00 19.21
N ALA A 21 10.90 -2.32 19.15
CA ALA A 21 9.63 -2.88 18.69
C ALA A 21 8.44 -2.50 19.58
N ALA A 22 8.61 -2.49 20.91
CA ALA A 22 7.57 -2.07 21.85
C ALA A 22 7.28 -0.57 21.75
N VAL A 23 8.33 0.26 21.58
CA VAL A 23 8.21 1.69 21.33
C VAL A 23 7.44 1.92 20.03
N ARG A 24 7.85 1.29 18.91
CA ARG A 24 7.10 1.32 17.64
C ARG A 24 5.65 0.86 17.77
N GLY A 25 5.44 -0.18 18.58
CA GLY A 25 4.12 -0.72 18.90
C GLY A 25 3.25 0.25 19.70
N ALA A 26 3.85 1.15 20.50
CA ALA A 26 3.16 2.15 21.30
C ALA A 26 3.04 3.52 20.60
N LEU A 27 3.82 3.80 19.55
CA LEU A 27 3.67 5.00 18.72
C LEU A 27 2.23 5.10 18.19
N GLY A 28 1.60 6.27 18.26
CA GLY A 28 0.19 6.46 17.91
C GLY A 28 -0.77 6.61 19.08
N LEU A 29 -0.36 6.15 20.26
CA LEU A 29 -1.14 6.24 21.49
C LEU A 29 -0.86 7.55 22.23
N SER A 30 -1.86 8.10 22.93
CA SER A 30 -1.60 9.16 23.92
C SER A 30 -0.68 8.64 25.02
N SER A 31 0.03 9.52 25.72
CA SER A 31 0.92 9.13 26.84
C SER A 31 0.22 8.22 27.87
N GLY A 32 -1.03 8.52 28.22
CA GLY A 32 -1.82 7.69 29.12
C GLY A 32 -2.25 6.35 28.52
N GLU A 33 -2.42 6.24 27.21
CA GLU A 33 -2.69 4.98 26.51
C GLU A 33 -1.42 4.14 26.38
N ALA A 34 -0.30 4.73 25.95
CA ALA A 34 0.99 4.06 25.87
C ALA A 34 1.38 3.44 27.22
N VAL A 35 1.26 4.20 28.31
CA VAL A 35 1.52 3.69 29.67
C VAL A 35 0.57 2.56 30.03
N ARG A 36 -0.72 2.63 29.67
CA ARG A 36 -1.69 1.56 29.96
C ARG A 36 -1.38 0.29 29.17
N VAL A 37 -1.08 0.42 27.89
CA VAL A 37 -0.79 -0.71 26.99
C VAL A 37 0.52 -1.39 27.41
N LEU A 38 1.59 -0.62 27.66
CA LEU A 38 2.86 -1.14 28.15
C LEU A 38 2.71 -1.81 29.51
N ARG A 39 1.97 -1.20 30.46
CA ARG A 39 1.72 -1.82 31.77
C ARG A 39 0.95 -3.12 31.67
N ARG A 40 -0.04 -3.21 30.77
CA ARG A 40 -0.82 -4.42 30.57
C ARG A 40 0.03 -5.54 29.97
N ALA A 41 0.78 -5.23 28.91
CA ALA A 41 1.67 -6.18 28.26
C ALA A 41 2.74 -6.72 29.23
N CYS A 42 3.36 -5.84 30.02
CA CYS A 42 4.32 -6.25 31.06
C CYS A 42 3.66 -7.01 32.22
N ALA A 43 2.40 -6.73 32.56
CA ALA A 43 1.68 -7.45 33.61
C ALA A 43 1.27 -8.87 33.18
N ALA A 44 0.97 -9.08 31.90
CA ALA A 44 0.59 -10.38 31.35
C ALA A 44 1.79 -11.34 31.20
N SER A 45 2.94 -10.83 30.78
CA SER A 45 4.15 -11.61 30.47
C SER A 45 5.22 -11.56 31.58
N GLY A 46 5.16 -10.57 32.48
CA GLY A 46 6.15 -10.35 33.53
C GLY A 46 7.52 -9.82 33.05
N LYS A 47 7.73 -9.71 31.73
CA LYS A 47 8.95 -9.22 31.07
C LYS A 47 8.61 -8.70 29.66
N LEU A 48 9.45 -7.84 29.08
CA LEU A 48 9.25 -7.42 27.69
C LEU A 48 9.74 -8.52 26.74
N ASP A 49 8.83 -9.36 26.26
CA ASP A 49 9.09 -10.42 25.27
C ASP A 49 8.25 -10.23 23.99
N ALA A 50 8.43 -11.11 23.00
CA ALA A 50 7.71 -11.03 21.73
C ALA A 50 6.18 -11.08 21.89
N ALA A 51 5.67 -11.78 22.91
CA ALA A 51 4.24 -11.84 23.20
C ALA A 51 3.73 -10.50 23.77
N ALA A 52 4.51 -9.87 24.66
CA ALA A 52 4.23 -8.52 25.15
C ALA A 52 4.19 -7.50 24.00
N VAL A 53 5.14 -7.57 23.06
CA VAL A 53 5.16 -6.70 21.86
C VAL A 53 3.91 -6.93 21.00
N ALA A 54 3.51 -8.18 20.76
CA ALA A 54 2.30 -8.50 20.00
C ALA A 54 1.03 -7.97 20.69
N GLU A 55 0.96 -8.02 22.02
CA GLU A 55 -0.15 -7.45 22.79
C GLU A 55 -0.19 -5.92 22.68
N ILE A 56 0.97 -5.26 22.75
CA ILE A 56 1.08 -3.80 22.55
C ILE A 56 0.51 -3.40 21.17
N VAL A 57 0.93 -4.11 20.12
CA VAL A 57 0.43 -3.89 18.76
C VAL A 57 -1.09 -4.12 18.67
N ARG A 58 -1.60 -5.17 19.32
CA ARG A 58 -3.04 -5.48 19.34
C ARG A 58 -3.86 -4.41 20.07
N ASP A 59 -3.39 -3.91 21.20
CA ASP A 59 -4.06 -2.86 21.97
C ASP A 59 -3.98 -1.51 21.25
N LYS A 60 -2.86 -1.22 20.56
CA LYS A 60 -2.77 -0.09 19.62
C LYS A 60 -3.87 -0.17 18.56
N ARG A 61 -4.02 -1.31 17.88
CA ARG A 61 -5.10 -1.51 16.90
C ARG A 61 -6.48 -1.25 17.51
N ARG A 62 -6.72 -1.65 18.77
CA ARG A 62 -8.01 -1.42 19.45
C ARG A 62 -8.25 0.06 19.78
N ALA A 63 -7.23 0.78 20.24
CA ALA A 63 -7.33 2.21 20.52
C ALA A 63 -7.61 3.02 19.25
N LEU A 64 -7.00 2.63 18.12
CA LEU A 64 -7.12 3.28 16.83
C LEU A 64 -8.45 2.99 16.10
N ARG A 65 -9.17 1.91 16.43
CA ARG A 65 -10.53 1.61 15.93
C ARG A 65 -11.60 2.67 16.26
N ARG A 66 -11.24 3.73 17.00
CA ARG A 66 -12.15 4.82 17.38
C ARG A 66 -12.38 5.86 16.28
N THR A 67 -11.58 5.85 15.22
CA THR A 67 -11.72 6.75 14.07
C THR A 67 -12.37 6.01 12.90
N PRO A 68 -13.68 6.23 12.60
CA PRO A 68 -14.40 5.42 11.63
C PRO A 68 -13.83 5.48 10.21
N ALA A 69 -13.22 6.61 9.84
CA ALA A 69 -12.63 6.83 8.54
C ALA A 69 -11.22 6.22 8.37
N LEU A 70 -10.61 5.70 9.45
CA LEU A 70 -9.22 5.22 9.42
C LEU A 70 -9.12 3.76 9.86
N GLY A 71 -8.83 2.88 8.90
CA GLY A 71 -8.59 1.45 9.15
C GLY A 71 -7.10 1.15 9.36
N PHE A 72 -6.81 0.17 10.19
CA PHE A 72 -5.45 -0.41 10.30
C PHE A 72 -5.41 -1.70 9.49
N HIS A 73 -4.41 -1.85 8.63
CA HIS A 73 -4.21 -3.03 7.82
C HIS A 73 -2.90 -3.71 8.15
N ASP A 74 -2.92 -5.03 8.13
CA ASP A 74 -1.72 -5.83 8.16
C ASP A 74 -1.16 -5.89 6.74
N ALA A 75 0.10 -5.51 6.59
CA ALA A 75 0.83 -5.57 5.35
C ALA A 75 1.72 -6.82 5.41
N GLU A 76 1.24 -7.91 4.85
CA GLU A 76 1.97 -9.19 4.84
C GLU A 76 2.81 -9.33 3.57
N GLU A 77 2.30 -8.82 2.45
CA GLU A 77 2.98 -8.89 1.17
C GLU A 77 4.10 -7.84 1.10
N GLY A 78 5.33 -8.25 0.80
CA GLY A 78 6.46 -7.34 0.54
C GLY A 78 6.57 -6.93 -0.93
N LEU A 79 7.55 -6.08 -1.28
CA LEU A 79 7.76 -5.65 -2.68
C LEU A 79 8.14 -6.80 -3.63
N GLY A 80 8.65 -7.92 -3.10
CA GLY A 80 8.92 -9.14 -3.88
C GLY A 80 7.67 -9.84 -4.41
N GLU A 81 6.51 -9.62 -3.78
CA GLU A 81 5.21 -10.17 -4.17
C GLU A 81 4.48 -9.33 -5.23
N VAL A 82 5.08 -8.23 -5.66
CA VAL A 82 4.59 -7.36 -6.74
C VAL A 82 5.38 -7.68 -7.99
N GLY A 83 4.77 -8.20 -9.06
CA GLY A 83 5.49 -8.42 -10.32
C GLY A 83 5.74 -7.11 -11.07
N GLY A 84 6.91 -6.95 -11.71
CA GLY A 84 7.25 -5.75 -12.47
C GLY A 84 7.44 -4.48 -11.63
N LEU A 85 7.07 -3.32 -12.22
CA LEU A 85 7.13 -1.99 -11.58
C LEU A 85 8.54 -1.59 -11.11
N GLY A 86 9.57 -1.94 -11.90
CA GLY A 86 10.97 -1.80 -11.50
C GLY A 86 11.41 -0.36 -11.18
N GLU A 87 10.93 0.64 -11.92
CA GLU A 87 11.25 2.06 -11.66
C GLU A 87 10.60 2.55 -10.36
N LEU A 88 9.35 2.17 -10.12
CA LEU A 88 8.64 2.49 -8.88
C LEU A 88 9.33 1.83 -7.67
N LYS A 89 9.68 0.54 -7.75
CA LYS A 89 10.41 -0.17 -6.69
C LYS A 89 11.76 0.47 -6.38
N ARG A 90 12.54 0.83 -7.41
CA ARG A 90 13.82 1.51 -7.25
C ARG A 90 13.64 2.85 -6.53
N TRP A 91 12.68 3.66 -6.99
CA TRP A 91 12.37 4.94 -6.38
C TRP A 91 11.95 4.80 -4.91
N LEU A 92 11.10 3.82 -4.58
CA LEU A 92 10.68 3.53 -3.21
C LEU A 92 11.85 3.13 -2.32
N SER A 93 12.75 2.29 -2.81
CA SER A 93 13.95 1.86 -2.08
C SER A 93 14.84 3.05 -1.69
N GLU A 94 14.99 4.04 -2.59
CA GLU A 94 15.75 5.26 -2.31
C GLU A 94 15.10 6.11 -1.20
N ARG A 95 13.76 6.14 -1.10
CA ARG A 95 13.03 6.96 -0.12
C ARG A 95 13.00 6.36 1.27
N ARG A 96 13.18 5.04 1.42
CA ARG A 96 13.21 4.39 2.73
C ARG A 96 14.20 5.07 3.69
N ARG A 97 15.41 5.38 3.21
CA ARG A 97 16.46 6.02 4.03
C ARG A 97 16.13 7.46 4.41
N ALA A 98 15.26 8.14 3.66
CA ALA A 98 14.90 9.53 3.88
C ALA A 98 14.05 9.75 5.15
N PHE A 99 13.55 8.68 5.78
CA PHE A 99 12.85 8.75 7.06
C PHE A 99 13.80 8.73 8.28
N GLY A 100 15.09 8.40 8.08
CA GLY A 100 16.08 8.27 9.15
C GLY A 100 16.67 9.61 9.61
N GLU A 101 17.36 9.57 10.76
CA GLU A 101 18.00 10.76 11.33
C GLU A 101 19.16 11.28 10.47
N GLU A 102 19.94 10.37 9.85
CA GLU A 102 21.01 10.71 8.90
C GLU A 102 20.49 11.61 7.76
N ALA A 103 19.35 11.24 7.16
CA ALA A 103 18.73 12.01 6.10
C ALA A 103 18.28 13.39 6.57
N ARG A 104 17.74 13.50 7.79
CA ARG A 104 17.37 14.80 8.38
C ARG A 104 18.59 15.69 8.61
N ARG A 105 19.70 15.13 9.12
CA ARG A 105 20.97 15.86 9.29
C ARG A 105 21.57 16.30 7.96
N PHE A 106 21.40 15.50 6.92
CA PHE A 106 21.78 15.84 5.54
C PHE A 106 20.89 16.93 4.91
N GLY A 107 19.76 17.26 5.52
CA GLY A 107 18.83 18.29 5.06
C GLY A 107 17.72 17.78 4.14
N LEU A 108 17.49 16.46 4.07
CA LEU A 108 16.38 15.90 3.32
C LEU A 108 15.06 16.09 4.08
N PRO A 109 14.02 16.63 3.43
CA PRO A 109 12.67 16.59 3.99
C PRO A 109 12.17 15.15 4.05
N SER A 110 11.27 14.86 5.00
CA SER A 110 10.59 13.57 5.03
C SER A 110 9.73 13.39 3.78
N PRO A 111 9.80 12.23 3.10
CA PRO A 111 8.99 11.97 1.92
C PRO A 111 7.51 12.12 2.21
N ARG A 112 6.78 12.74 1.29
CA ARG A 112 5.35 13.05 1.45
C ARG A 112 4.47 11.90 1.03
N GLY A 113 4.78 11.29 -0.10
CA GLY A 113 3.89 10.32 -0.73
C GLY A 113 4.04 10.24 -2.23
N LEU A 114 3.27 9.33 -2.82
CA LEU A 114 3.13 9.18 -4.26
C LEU A 114 1.67 8.97 -4.66
N LEU A 115 1.36 9.27 -5.92
CA LEU A 115 0.08 8.96 -6.55
C LEU A 115 0.31 7.92 -7.66
N LEU A 116 -0.31 6.75 -7.53
CA LEU A 116 -0.35 5.69 -8.53
C LEU A 116 -1.57 5.87 -9.42
N LEU A 117 -1.34 6.28 -10.66
CA LEU A 117 -2.34 6.39 -11.71
C LEU A 117 -2.19 5.20 -12.63
N GLY A 118 -3.26 4.62 -13.16
CA GLY A 118 -3.06 3.53 -14.11
C GLY A 118 -4.22 2.61 -14.34
N VAL A 119 -3.99 1.61 -15.18
CA VAL A 119 -4.99 0.60 -15.55
C VAL A 119 -5.40 -0.20 -14.32
N GLN A 120 -6.70 -0.45 -14.18
CA GLN A 120 -7.24 -1.25 -13.09
C GLN A 120 -6.69 -2.68 -13.16
N GLY A 121 -6.44 -3.31 -12.01
CA GLY A 121 -5.89 -4.67 -11.96
C GLY A 121 -4.37 -4.78 -12.13
N CYS A 122 -3.64 -3.68 -12.32
CA CYS A 122 -2.17 -3.69 -12.46
C CYS A 122 -1.39 -3.49 -11.13
N GLY A 123 -1.97 -3.87 -9.98
CA GLY A 123 -1.21 -3.93 -8.72
C GLY A 123 -0.98 -2.61 -7.97
N LYS A 124 -1.68 -1.51 -8.32
CA LYS A 124 -1.55 -0.21 -7.62
C LYS A 124 -1.81 -0.31 -6.11
N SER A 125 -2.95 -0.88 -5.73
CA SER A 125 -3.36 -1.06 -4.33
C SER A 125 -2.46 -2.07 -3.60
N LEU A 126 -1.99 -3.11 -4.30
CA LEU A 126 -1.02 -4.07 -3.76
C LEU A 126 0.33 -3.39 -3.46
N CYS A 127 0.79 -2.49 -4.33
CA CYS A 127 2.03 -1.74 -4.11
C CYS A 127 1.97 -0.89 -2.83
N ALA A 128 0.84 -0.26 -2.53
CA ALA A 128 0.66 0.49 -1.28
C ALA A 128 0.86 -0.39 -0.03
N LYS A 129 0.34 -1.62 -0.06
CA LYS A 129 0.54 -2.61 1.00
C LYS A 129 2.01 -3.04 1.08
N ALA A 130 2.59 -3.34 -0.07
CA ALA A 130 3.96 -3.81 -0.19
C ALA A 130 5.00 -2.82 0.33
N VAL A 131 4.79 -1.52 0.11
CA VAL A 131 5.65 -0.46 0.66
C VAL A 131 5.64 -0.45 2.18
N ALA A 132 4.45 -0.59 2.79
CA ALA A 132 4.34 -0.59 4.25
C ALA A 132 5.04 -1.80 4.88
N SER A 133 4.88 -2.98 4.27
CA SER A 133 5.58 -4.21 4.69
C SER A 133 7.09 -4.07 4.55
N GLU A 134 7.57 -3.63 3.38
CA GLU A 134 9.01 -3.46 3.09
C GLU A 134 9.71 -2.47 4.04
N TRP A 135 9.04 -1.36 4.36
CA TRP A 135 9.56 -0.35 5.28
C TRP A 135 9.30 -0.69 6.75
N GLN A 136 8.56 -1.77 7.03
CA GLN A 136 8.10 -2.16 8.37
C GLN A 136 7.34 -1.03 9.07
N PHE A 137 6.56 -0.27 8.30
CA PHE A 137 5.73 0.82 8.78
C PHE A 137 4.28 0.36 8.96
N PRO A 138 3.55 0.88 9.96
CA PRO A 138 2.12 0.68 10.06
C PRO A 138 1.40 1.12 8.78
N LEU A 139 0.49 0.27 8.27
CA LEU A 139 -0.38 0.59 7.14
C LEU A 139 -1.75 1.07 7.64
N LEU A 140 -2.08 2.31 7.30
CA LEU A 140 -3.36 2.94 7.58
C LEU A 140 -4.13 3.07 6.27
N ARG A 141 -5.42 2.74 6.24
CA ARG A 141 -6.31 2.99 5.10
C ARG A 141 -7.27 4.11 5.46
N LEU A 142 -7.25 5.19 4.68
CA LEU A 142 -8.27 6.23 4.78
C LEU A 142 -9.46 5.84 3.89
N ASP A 143 -10.61 5.61 4.52
CA ASP A 143 -11.87 5.46 3.82
C ASP A 143 -12.51 6.84 3.64
N LEU A 144 -12.40 7.36 2.41
CA LEU A 144 -13.00 8.64 2.05
C LEU A 144 -14.52 8.60 2.18
N ALA A 145 -15.18 7.53 1.75
CA ALA A 145 -16.64 7.44 1.85
C ALA A 145 -17.11 7.49 3.31
N ALA A 146 -16.40 6.82 4.22
CA ALA A 146 -16.67 6.91 5.66
C ALA A 146 -16.38 8.31 6.23
N ALA A 147 -15.33 8.99 5.75
CA ALA A 147 -15.02 10.37 6.13
C ALA A 147 -16.13 11.35 5.71
N PHE A 148 -16.75 11.13 4.55
CA PHE A 148 -17.83 11.97 4.02
C PHE A 148 -19.22 11.60 4.57
N GLY A 149 -19.46 10.32 4.86
CA GLY A 149 -20.80 9.79 5.16
C GLY A 149 -21.21 9.78 6.65
N SER A 150 -20.32 10.17 7.58
CA SER A 150 -20.61 10.01 9.01
C SER A 150 -21.76 10.91 9.49
N SER A 151 -22.79 10.33 10.11
CA SER A 151 -24.08 10.96 10.44
C SER A 151 -24.08 11.83 11.69
N LEU A 152 -22.95 11.94 12.40
CA LEU A 152 -22.86 12.60 13.73
C LEU A 152 -21.76 13.67 13.84
N ARG A 153 -20.81 13.74 12.89
CA ARG A 153 -19.69 14.70 12.89
C ARG A 153 -19.57 15.36 11.51
N SER A 154 -19.03 16.58 11.46
CA SER A 154 -18.75 17.21 10.17
C SER A 154 -17.64 16.43 9.44
N PRO A 155 -17.74 16.22 8.12
CA PRO A 155 -16.69 15.58 7.33
C PRO A 155 -15.30 16.21 7.50
N GLU A 156 -15.22 17.53 7.72
CA GLU A 156 -13.96 18.22 7.99
C GLU A 156 -13.34 17.82 9.33
N ALA A 157 -14.19 17.58 10.34
CA ALA A 157 -13.74 17.09 11.64
C ALA A 157 -13.24 15.64 11.55
N ALA A 158 -13.94 14.78 10.79
CA ALA A 158 -13.52 13.40 10.55
C ALA A 158 -12.18 13.31 9.82
N MET A 159 -11.99 14.10 8.76
CA MET A 159 -10.72 14.17 8.02
C MET A 159 -9.57 14.66 8.90
N ARG A 160 -9.81 15.70 9.71
CA ARG A 160 -8.82 16.24 10.64
C ARG A 160 -8.42 15.24 11.72
N GLU A 161 -9.40 14.54 12.30
CA GLU A 161 -9.18 13.47 13.27
C GLU A 161 -8.35 12.34 12.65
N ALA A 162 -8.70 11.89 11.44
CA ALA A 162 -7.94 10.87 10.72
C ALA A 162 -6.49 11.31 10.44
N SER A 163 -6.28 12.54 9.99
CA SER A 163 -4.94 13.11 9.79
C SER A 163 -4.13 13.17 11.09
N GLN A 164 -4.73 13.65 12.19
CA GLN A 164 -4.04 13.72 13.50
C GLN A 164 -3.66 12.34 14.03
N VAL A 165 -4.53 11.35 13.86
CA VAL A 165 -4.25 9.97 14.23
C VAL A 165 -3.15 9.37 13.35
N ALA A 166 -3.15 9.64 12.04
CA ALA A 166 -2.07 9.19 11.17
C ALA A 166 -0.72 9.80 11.58
N GLU A 167 -0.68 11.08 11.94
CA GLU A 167 0.53 11.76 12.41
C GLU A 167 1.03 11.23 13.76
N SER A 168 0.13 10.89 14.69
CA SER A 168 0.55 10.35 15.99
C SER A 168 1.22 8.98 15.85
N ILE A 169 0.86 8.21 14.83
CA ILE A 169 1.39 6.86 14.54
C ILE A 169 2.72 6.92 13.78
N ALA A 170 3.09 8.07 13.23
CA ALA A 170 4.24 8.21 12.35
C ALA A 170 5.56 7.70 13.00
N PRO A 171 6.47 7.06 12.21
CA PRO A 171 6.41 6.89 10.77
C PRO A 171 5.38 5.84 10.33
N ALA A 172 4.60 6.16 9.29
CA ALA A 172 3.48 5.33 8.84
C ALA A 172 3.22 5.50 7.33
N VAL A 173 2.58 4.49 6.73
CA VAL A 173 2.05 4.58 5.36
C VAL A 173 0.54 4.81 5.45
N LEU A 174 0.05 5.88 4.81
CA LEU A 174 -1.38 6.16 4.66
C LEU A 174 -1.81 5.84 3.23
N TRP A 175 -2.56 4.78 3.06
CA TRP A 175 -3.13 4.35 1.79
C TRP A 175 -4.51 4.96 1.57
N ILE A 176 -4.72 5.53 0.39
CA ILE A 176 -6.00 6.04 -0.10
C ILE A 176 -6.30 5.37 -1.43
N ASP A 177 -7.26 4.46 -1.42
CA ASP A 177 -7.66 3.70 -2.61
C ASP A 177 -8.67 4.50 -3.42
N GLU A 178 -8.55 4.45 -4.76
CA GLU A 178 -9.47 5.10 -5.72
C GLU A 178 -9.87 6.53 -5.29
N ILE A 179 -8.86 7.37 -5.06
CA ILE A 179 -9.04 8.72 -4.49
C ILE A 179 -10.02 9.58 -5.32
N GLU A 180 -10.11 9.34 -6.62
CA GLU A 180 -11.03 9.97 -7.55
C GLU A 180 -12.51 9.75 -7.21
N LYS A 181 -12.85 8.61 -6.56
CA LYS A 181 -14.24 8.34 -6.13
C LYS A 181 -14.66 9.27 -5.01
N GLY A 182 -13.73 9.62 -4.13
CA GLY A 182 -13.96 10.66 -3.14
C GLY A 182 -14.21 12.02 -3.81
N PHE A 183 -13.38 12.39 -4.78
CA PHE A 183 -13.47 13.70 -5.44
C PHE A 183 -14.72 13.87 -6.30
N ALA A 184 -15.26 12.80 -6.90
CA ALA A 184 -16.54 12.86 -7.60
C ALA A 184 -17.71 13.29 -6.69
N ALA A 185 -17.66 12.94 -5.40
CA ALA A 185 -18.62 13.43 -4.40
C ALA A 185 -18.38 14.92 -4.03
N ALA A 186 -17.20 15.47 -4.31
CA ALA A 186 -16.85 16.88 -4.10
C ALA A 186 -17.42 17.82 -5.14
N GLU A 187 -17.56 17.35 -6.39
CA GLU A 187 -18.10 18.17 -7.48
C GLU A 187 -19.57 18.53 -7.28
N THR A 188 -20.31 17.67 -6.57
CA THR A 188 -21.76 17.82 -6.36
C THR A 188 -22.10 18.48 -5.02
N ASP A 189 -21.16 18.53 -4.05
CA ASP A 189 -21.38 19.09 -2.72
C ASP A 189 -20.23 20.03 -2.28
N ALA A 190 -20.57 21.31 -2.06
CA ALA A 190 -19.65 22.31 -1.56
C ALA A 190 -19.02 21.95 -0.21
N ARG A 191 -19.70 21.14 0.63
CA ARG A 191 -19.13 20.64 1.88
C ARG A 191 -17.98 19.67 1.61
N SER A 192 -18.20 18.71 0.72
CA SER A 192 -17.18 17.75 0.30
C SER A 192 -15.95 18.45 -0.29
N SER A 193 -16.14 19.49 -1.12
CA SER A 193 -15.03 20.31 -1.66
C SER A 193 -14.14 20.94 -0.56
N ARG A 194 -14.72 21.46 0.53
CA ARG A 194 -13.95 22.05 1.64
C ARG A 194 -13.11 21.01 2.39
N VAL A 195 -13.65 19.81 2.58
CA VAL A 195 -12.93 18.69 3.22
C VAL A 195 -11.71 18.31 2.39
N PHE A 196 -11.86 18.24 1.06
CA PHE A 196 -10.76 17.98 0.16
C PHE A 196 -9.70 19.08 0.20
N GLY A 197 -10.12 20.35 0.23
CA GLY A 197 -9.21 21.46 0.47
C GLY A 197 -8.39 21.26 1.75
N SER A 198 -9.04 20.86 2.85
CA SER A 198 -8.36 20.57 4.11
C SER A 198 -7.38 19.39 4.00
N PHE A 199 -7.74 18.32 3.30
CA PHE A 199 -6.87 17.18 3.05
C PHE A 199 -5.63 17.57 2.23
N LEU A 200 -5.82 18.31 1.15
CA LEU A 200 -4.73 18.79 0.31
C LEU A 200 -3.79 19.70 1.12
N THR A 201 -4.33 20.65 1.87
CA THR A 201 -3.56 21.53 2.78
C THR A 201 -2.72 20.71 3.74
N TRP A 202 -3.32 19.75 4.45
CA TRP A 202 -2.61 18.83 5.33
C TRP A 202 -1.48 18.09 4.60
N LEU A 203 -1.73 17.57 3.40
CA LEU A 203 -0.74 16.84 2.61
C LEU A 203 0.52 17.67 2.29
N ALA A 204 0.39 19.00 2.06
CA ALA A 204 1.54 19.88 1.85
C ALA A 204 2.18 20.40 3.15
N GLU A 205 1.42 20.52 4.23
CA GLU A 205 1.91 21.18 5.45
C GLU A 205 2.42 20.18 6.50
N LYS A 206 2.01 18.91 6.43
CA LYS A 206 2.41 17.89 7.39
C LYS A 206 3.94 17.79 7.52
N ARG A 207 4.40 17.75 8.77
CA ARG A 207 5.82 17.56 9.14
C ARG A 207 6.08 16.15 9.66
N ALA A 208 5.06 15.48 10.18
CA ALA A 208 5.18 14.11 10.64
C ALA A 208 5.51 13.17 9.45
N PRO A 209 6.32 12.13 9.65
CA PRO A 209 6.73 11.19 8.60
C PRO A 209 5.62 10.21 8.20
N VAL A 210 4.49 10.74 7.71
CA VAL A 210 3.39 9.97 7.14
C VAL A 210 3.56 9.94 5.62
N PHE A 211 3.82 8.77 5.05
CA PHE A 211 3.96 8.60 3.61
C PHE A 211 2.60 8.25 2.98
N VAL A 212 2.06 9.12 2.14
CA VAL A 212 0.74 8.92 1.54
C VAL A 212 0.86 8.18 0.21
N VAL A 213 0.23 7.02 0.09
CA VAL A 213 0.10 6.30 -1.19
C VAL A 213 -1.35 6.41 -1.63
N ALA A 214 -1.61 7.24 -2.64
CA ALA A 214 -2.93 7.34 -3.25
C ALA A 214 -2.96 6.55 -4.56
N THR A 215 -4.10 5.97 -4.90
CA THR A 215 -4.31 5.32 -6.20
C THR A 215 -5.46 5.98 -6.95
N ALA A 216 -5.40 6.05 -8.27
CA ALA A 216 -6.54 6.37 -9.11
C ALA A 216 -6.56 5.59 -10.43
N ASN A 217 -7.77 5.30 -10.90
CA ASN A 217 -8.03 4.66 -12.19
C ASN A 217 -8.55 5.65 -13.24
N ASP A 218 -9.14 6.77 -12.80
CA ASP A 218 -9.72 7.80 -13.69
C ASP A 218 -9.15 9.18 -13.35
N VAL A 219 -8.26 9.68 -14.21
CA VAL A 219 -7.60 10.99 -14.05
C VAL A 219 -8.51 12.17 -14.36
N THR A 220 -9.61 11.96 -15.09
CA THR A 220 -10.53 13.05 -15.48
C THR A 220 -11.30 13.60 -14.28
N ARG A 221 -11.44 12.80 -13.22
CA ARG A 221 -12.10 13.12 -11.96
C ARG A 221 -11.16 13.68 -10.90
N LEU A 222 -9.87 13.79 -11.21
CA LEU A 222 -8.89 14.33 -10.26
C LEU A 222 -8.78 15.84 -10.41
N PRO A 223 -8.88 16.60 -9.31
CA PRO A 223 -8.69 18.03 -9.37
C PRO A 223 -7.23 18.39 -9.70
N PRO A 224 -6.99 19.40 -10.56
CA PRO A 224 -5.63 19.85 -10.89
C PRO A 224 -4.78 20.21 -9.66
N GLU A 225 -5.41 20.64 -8.56
CA GLU A 225 -4.78 20.96 -7.29
C GLU A 225 -4.01 19.79 -6.67
N LEU A 226 -4.46 18.55 -6.90
CA LEU A 226 -3.82 17.33 -6.42
C LEU A 226 -2.48 17.08 -7.14
N LEU A 227 -2.40 17.50 -8.40
CA LEU A 227 -1.26 17.28 -9.30
C LEU A 227 -0.17 18.33 -9.15
N ARG A 228 -0.39 19.36 -8.33
CA ARG A 228 0.59 20.41 -8.07
C ARG A 228 1.79 19.82 -7.32
N ARG A 229 3.00 20.20 -7.76
CA ARG A 229 4.24 19.82 -7.07
C ARG A 229 4.19 20.25 -5.60
N GLY A 230 4.67 19.38 -4.72
CA GLY A 230 4.68 19.60 -3.27
C GLY A 230 3.52 18.95 -2.51
N ARG A 231 2.52 18.37 -3.20
CA ARG A 231 1.50 17.49 -2.58
C ARG A 231 2.01 16.05 -2.51
N PHE A 232 2.31 15.48 -3.68
CA PHE A 232 3.05 14.24 -3.82
C PHE A 232 4.48 14.53 -4.25
N ASP A 233 5.39 13.63 -3.88
CA ASP A 233 6.78 13.70 -4.33
C ASP A 233 6.89 13.25 -5.80
N GLU A 234 6.06 12.27 -6.19
CA GLU A 234 6.04 11.74 -7.55
C GLU A 234 4.66 11.21 -7.95
N LEU A 235 4.37 11.28 -9.25
CA LEU A 235 3.21 10.67 -9.88
C LEU A 235 3.71 9.54 -10.77
N PHE A 236 3.27 8.31 -10.49
CA PHE A 236 3.63 7.15 -11.29
C PHE A 236 2.44 6.66 -12.11
N PHE A 237 2.70 6.38 -13.38
CA PHE A 237 1.77 5.70 -14.26
C PHE A 237 2.07 4.21 -14.30
N VAL A 238 1.07 3.41 -13.92
CA VAL A 238 1.09 1.96 -13.90
C VAL A 238 0.28 1.47 -15.10
N ASP A 239 0.98 1.05 -16.14
CA ASP A 239 0.38 0.55 -17.37
C ASP A 239 0.10 -0.97 -17.28
N LEU A 240 -0.40 -1.55 -18.37
CA LEU A 240 -0.40 -2.99 -18.59
C LEU A 240 1.03 -3.55 -18.52
N PRO A 241 1.21 -4.72 -17.90
CA PRO A 241 2.53 -5.33 -17.75
C PRO A 241 3.12 -5.70 -19.12
N SER A 242 4.41 -5.42 -19.29
CA SER A 242 5.22 -5.95 -20.40
C SER A 242 5.32 -7.48 -20.35
N GLN A 243 5.74 -8.12 -21.43
CA GLN A 243 5.88 -9.59 -21.48
C GLN A 243 6.74 -10.13 -20.32
N ARG A 244 7.87 -9.49 -20.05
CA ARG A 244 8.74 -9.84 -18.92
C ARG A 244 7.99 -9.73 -17.58
N GLU A 245 7.28 -8.63 -17.37
CA GLU A 245 6.51 -8.43 -16.13
C GLU A 245 5.36 -9.44 -16.02
N ARG A 246 4.72 -9.85 -17.12
CA ARG A 246 3.70 -10.91 -17.11
C ARG A 246 4.28 -12.26 -16.69
N ALA A 247 5.48 -12.61 -17.15
CA ALA A 247 6.17 -13.84 -16.70
C ALA A 247 6.49 -13.78 -15.20
N GLU A 248 6.96 -12.62 -14.70
CA GLU A 248 7.20 -12.40 -13.26
C GLU A 248 5.90 -12.53 -12.44
N ILE A 249 4.80 -11.94 -12.92
CA ILE A 249 3.49 -12.01 -12.28
C ILE A 249 2.99 -13.46 -12.23
N LEU A 250 3.02 -14.19 -13.35
CA LEU A 250 2.63 -15.61 -13.41
C LEU A 250 3.45 -16.45 -12.41
N ALA A 251 4.76 -16.23 -12.34
CA ALA A 251 5.62 -16.93 -11.38
C ALA A 251 5.22 -16.66 -9.92
N ILE A 252 4.86 -15.41 -9.59
CA ILE A 252 4.39 -15.05 -8.24
C ILE A 252 3.09 -15.80 -7.91
N HIS A 253 2.11 -15.78 -8.82
CA HIS A 253 0.83 -16.45 -8.56
C HIS A 253 0.98 -17.98 -8.48
N LEU A 254 1.85 -18.59 -9.27
CA LEU A 254 2.17 -20.02 -9.15
C LEU A 254 2.74 -20.35 -7.77
N ARG A 255 3.71 -19.56 -7.26
CA ARG A 255 4.26 -19.78 -5.91
C ARG A 255 3.21 -19.62 -4.81
N LYS A 256 2.32 -18.64 -4.94
CA LYS A 256 1.20 -18.44 -3.99
C LYS A 256 0.26 -19.65 -3.93
N HIS A 257 0.16 -20.40 -5.03
CA HIS A 257 -0.60 -21.65 -5.10
C HIS A 257 0.26 -22.91 -4.96
N HIS A 258 1.45 -22.78 -4.34
CA HIS A 258 2.35 -23.90 -4.03
C HIS A 258 2.83 -24.67 -5.26
N ARG A 259 2.95 -23.99 -6.41
CA ARG A 259 3.51 -24.55 -7.64
C ARG A 259 4.88 -23.95 -7.90
N ASP A 260 5.82 -24.80 -8.32
CA ASP A 260 7.15 -24.36 -8.72
C ASP A 260 7.08 -23.73 -10.13
N PRO A 261 7.35 -22.42 -10.28
CA PRO A 261 7.29 -21.77 -11.58
C PRO A 261 8.25 -22.36 -12.61
N LEU A 262 9.32 -23.04 -12.18
CA LEU A 262 10.28 -23.69 -13.09
C LEU A 262 9.66 -24.87 -13.87
N GLN A 263 8.49 -25.36 -13.47
CA GLN A 263 7.75 -26.41 -14.17
C GLN A 263 6.87 -25.87 -15.31
N PHE A 264 6.84 -24.55 -15.51
CA PHE A 264 5.96 -23.88 -16.46
C PHE A 264 6.74 -23.11 -17.51
N ARG A 265 6.21 -23.07 -18.74
CA ARG A 265 6.78 -22.31 -19.87
C ARG A 265 6.38 -20.83 -19.78
N LEU A 266 6.91 -20.13 -18.78
CA LEU A 266 6.47 -18.78 -18.41
C LEU A 266 6.61 -17.76 -19.55
N GLU A 267 7.67 -17.83 -20.35
CA GLU A 267 7.92 -16.93 -21.47
C GLU A 267 6.85 -17.08 -22.57
N GLU A 268 6.46 -18.32 -22.87
CA GLU A 268 5.42 -18.64 -23.84
C GLU A 268 4.04 -18.21 -23.33
N LEU A 269 3.73 -18.51 -22.06
CA LEU A 269 2.49 -18.08 -21.41
C LEU A 269 2.36 -16.55 -21.40
N ALA A 270 3.45 -15.86 -21.05
CA ALA A 270 3.52 -14.41 -21.06
C ALA A 270 3.37 -13.83 -22.47
N ALA A 271 3.87 -14.51 -23.51
CA ALA A 271 3.67 -14.12 -24.90
C ALA A 271 2.18 -14.17 -25.28
N SER A 272 1.49 -15.25 -24.91
CA SER A 272 0.05 -15.41 -25.19
C SER A 272 -0.87 -14.51 -24.37
N ALA A 273 -0.37 -13.95 -23.28
CA ALA A 273 -1.13 -13.12 -22.34
C ALA A 273 -1.09 -11.61 -22.68
N GLU A 274 -0.96 -11.25 -23.96
CA GLU A 274 -0.86 -9.83 -24.34
C GLU A 274 -2.07 -9.04 -23.82
N ARG A 275 -1.80 -7.83 -23.31
CA ARG A 275 -2.82 -6.88 -22.82
C ARG A 275 -3.60 -7.30 -21.57
N LEU A 276 -3.30 -8.48 -21.00
CA LEU A 276 -3.85 -8.87 -19.70
C LEU A 276 -3.20 -8.08 -18.56
N THR A 277 -4.02 -7.72 -17.60
CA THR A 277 -3.65 -7.10 -16.33
C THR A 277 -3.11 -8.15 -15.35
N GLY A 278 -2.45 -7.72 -14.27
CA GLY A 278 -1.97 -8.65 -13.24
C GLY A 278 -3.10 -9.46 -12.60
N ALA A 279 -4.26 -8.84 -12.36
CA ALA A 279 -5.44 -9.51 -11.83
C ALA A 279 -5.98 -10.57 -12.80
N GLU A 280 -5.96 -10.33 -14.11
CA GLU A 280 -6.41 -11.32 -15.11
C GLU A 280 -5.45 -12.51 -15.21
N LEU A 281 -4.14 -12.27 -15.10
CA LEU A 281 -3.14 -13.35 -15.01
C LEU A 281 -3.37 -14.22 -13.78
N GLU A 282 -3.66 -13.62 -12.62
CA GLU A 282 -4.02 -14.34 -11.40
C GLU A 282 -5.26 -15.22 -11.64
N GLN A 283 -6.33 -14.66 -12.21
CA GLN A 283 -7.56 -15.41 -12.47
C GLN A 283 -7.34 -16.54 -13.47
N ALA A 284 -6.48 -16.36 -14.48
CA ALA A 284 -6.14 -17.44 -15.41
C ALA A 284 -5.42 -18.61 -14.71
N VAL A 285 -4.49 -18.32 -13.79
CA VAL A 285 -3.84 -19.37 -12.97
C VAL A 285 -4.87 -20.11 -12.11
N VAL A 286 -5.78 -19.38 -11.45
CA VAL A 286 -6.84 -19.96 -10.63
C VAL A 286 -7.80 -20.82 -11.47
N ALA A 287 -8.19 -20.36 -12.65
CA ALA A 287 -9.04 -21.11 -13.57
C ALA A 287 -8.37 -22.43 -14.03
N ALA A 288 -7.09 -22.38 -14.37
CA ALA A 288 -6.30 -23.56 -14.72
C ALA A 288 -6.23 -24.57 -13.57
N LEU A 289 -6.06 -24.10 -12.33
CA LEU A 289 -6.09 -24.95 -11.13
C LEU A 289 -7.43 -25.64 -10.94
N HIS A 290 -8.55 -24.95 -11.19
CA HIS A 290 -9.88 -25.56 -11.12
C HIS A 290 -10.04 -26.71 -12.13
N VAL A 291 -9.58 -26.52 -13.37
CA VAL A 291 -9.64 -27.55 -14.42
C VAL A 291 -8.77 -28.77 -14.07
N ALA A 292 -7.53 -28.53 -13.62
CA ALA A 292 -6.62 -29.60 -13.21
C ALA A 292 -7.17 -30.39 -12.02
N PHE A 293 -7.70 -29.69 -11.01
CA PHE A 293 -8.31 -30.31 -9.84
C PHE A 293 -9.56 -31.14 -10.20
N ALA A 294 -10.43 -30.62 -11.07
CA ALA A 294 -11.62 -31.34 -11.54
C ALA A 294 -11.30 -32.59 -12.35
N THR A 295 -10.09 -32.68 -12.92
CA THR A 295 -9.60 -33.82 -13.69
C THR A 295 -8.59 -34.68 -12.91
N GLU A 296 -8.49 -34.48 -11.59
CA GLU A 296 -7.66 -35.25 -10.66
C GLU A 296 -6.18 -35.36 -11.07
N ARG A 297 -5.63 -34.28 -11.64
CA ARG A 297 -4.23 -34.22 -12.09
C ARG A 297 -3.56 -32.92 -11.68
N GLU A 298 -2.25 -32.88 -11.87
CA GLU A 298 -1.47 -31.66 -11.71
C GLU A 298 -1.72 -30.66 -12.84
N VAL A 299 -1.60 -29.38 -12.48
CA VAL A 299 -1.77 -28.26 -13.41
C VAL A 299 -0.55 -28.16 -14.33
N THR A 300 -0.80 -27.91 -15.60
CA THR A 300 0.24 -27.84 -16.64
C THR A 300 0.28 -26.45 -17.27
N SER A 301 1.32 -26.19 -18.07
CA SER A 301 1.39 -24.96 -18.88
C SER A 301 0.20 -24.85 -19.84
N ASP A 302 -0.28 -25.97 -20.39
CA ASP A 302 -1.37 -25.95 -21.37
C ASP A 302 -2.71 -25.56 -20.74
N ASP A 303 -2.93 -25.91 -19.46
CA ASP A 303 -4.10 -25.46 -18.71
C ASP A 303 -4.11 -23.94 -18.55
N ILE A 304 -2.96 -23.37 -18.20
CA ILE A 304 -2.80 -21.93 -18.04
C ILE A 304 -2.95 -21.24 -19.39
N ALA A 305 -2.34 -21.76 -20.46
CA ALA A 305 -2.49 -21.23 -21.80
C ALA A 305 -3.96 -21.20 -22.26
N ASN A 306 -4.69 -22.29 -22.02
CA ASN A 306 -6.12 -22.37 -22.31
C ASN A 306 -6.91 -21.33 -21.50
N ALA A 307 -6.64 -21.20 -20.20
CA ALA A 307 -7.30 -20.20 -19.35
C ALA A 307 -7.00 -18.76 -19.79
N LEU A 308 -5.77 -18.46 -20.20
CA LEU A 308 -5.37 -17.16 -20.72
C LEU A 308 -6.15 -16.81 -22.00
N THR A 309 -6.27 -17.75 -22.94
CA THR A 309 -7.02 -17.53 -24.20
C THR A 309 -8.53 -17.36 -23.99
N GLN A 310 -9.09 -17.92 -22.92
CA GLN A 310 -10.50 -17.75 -22.57
C GLN A 310 -10.77 -16.46 -21.79
N THR A 311 -9.72 -15.78 -21.32
CA THR A 311 -9.84 -14.53 -20.57
C THR A 311 -10.07 -13.38 -21.54
N VAL A 312 -11.20 -12.68 -21.39
CA VAL A 312 -11.50 -11.46 -22.15
C VAL A 312 -10.73 -10.29 -21.52
N PRO A 313 -9.76 -9.66 -22.22
CA PRO A 313 -8.97 -8.58 -21.63
C PRO A 313 -9.82 -7.35 -21.32
N LEU A 314 -9.64 -6.78 -20.13
CA LEU A 314 -10.20 -5.49 -19.72
C LEU A 314 -9.81 -4.40 -20.73
N TYR A 315 -8.61 -4.51 -21.31
CA TYR A 315 -8.16 -3.60 -22.34
C TYR A 315 -9.11 -3.54 -23.54
N GLU A 316 -9.67 -4.66 -23.99
CA GLU A 316 -10.59 -4.67 -25.15
C GLU A 316 -11.91 -3.97 -24.83
N THR A 317 -12.37 -4.05 -23.57
CA THR A 317 -13.62 -3.40 -23.14
C THR A 317 -13.43 -1.89 -22.92
N TYR A 318 -12.23 -1.45 -22.54
CA TYR A 318 -11.97 -0.06 -22.14
C TYR A 318 -10.82 0.60 -22.92
N GLU A 319 -10.58 0.16 -24.16
CA GLU A 319 -9.42 0.57 -24.95
C GLU A 319 -9.30 2.10 -25.07
N GLU A 320 -10.40 2.78 -25.40
CA GLU A 320 -10.44 4.24 -25.56
C GLU A 320 -10.00 4.94 -24.27
N ARG A 321 -10.57 4.54 -23.13
CA ARG A 321 -10.25 5.13 -21.82
C ARG A 321 -8.80 4.87 -21.42
N ILE A 322 -8.24 3.70 -21.76
CA ILE A 322 -6.83 3.39 -21.48
C ILE A 322 -5.90 4.23 -22.37
N LYS A 323 -6.24 4.42 -23.64
CA LYS A 323 -5.48 5.30 -24.55
C LYS A 323 -5.48 6.74 -24.05
N GLU A 324 -6.64 7.28 -23.68
CA GLU A 324 -6.76 8.62 -23.09
C GLU A 324 -5.93 8.75 -21.81
N LEU A 325 -5.99 7.76 -20.93
CA LEU A 325 -5.21 7.73 -19.70
C LEU A 325 -3.69 7.70 -19.98
N ARG A 326 -3.24 6.90 -20.95
CA ARG A 326 -1.83 6.85 -21.39
C ARG A 326 -1.38 8.20 -21.96
N ASP A 327 -2.17 8.80 -22.83
CA ASP A 327 -1.86 10.09 -23.44
C ASP A 327 -1.78 11.21 -22.40
N TRP A 328 -2.69 11.19 -21.43
CA TRP A 328 -2.65 12.10 -20.29
C TRP A 328 -1.36 11.91 -19.48
N ALA A 329 -0.96 10.66 -19.22
CA ALA A 329 0.17 10.30 -18.37
C ALA A 329 1.53 10.64 -19.00
N ARG A 330 1.68 10.52 -20.33
CA ARG A 330 2.94 10.75 -21.08
C ARG A 330 3.67 12.04 -20.71
N THR A 331 2.95 13.09 -20.35
CA THR A 331 3.52 14.42 -20.05
C THR A 331 3.43 14.79 -18.56
N ARG A 332 2.82 13.94 -17.73
CA ARG A 332 2.42 14.29 -16.35
C ARG A 332 2.86 13.30 -15.29
N ALA A 333 3.19 12.07 -15.67
CA ALA A 333 3.56 11.01 -14.75
C ALA A 333 4.78 10.23 -15.25
N ARG A 334 5.59 9.75 -14.32
CA ARG A 334 6.72 8.86 -14.60
C ARG A 334 6.20 7.44 -14.81
N SER A 335 6.78 6.69 -15.76
CA SER A 335 6.48 5.26 -15.89
C SER A 335 6.89 4.50 -14.62
N ALA A 336 6.01 3.63 -14.13
CA ALA A 336 6.33 2.73 -13.01
C ALA A 336 7.17 1.52 -13.46
N SER A 337 7.03 1.11 -14.72
CA SER A 337 7.80 0.02 -15.33
C SER A 337 9.12 0.51 -15.90
N LEU A 338 10.10 -0.39 -16.01
CA LEU A 338 11.36 -0.15 -16.69
C LEU A 338 11.09 0.15 -18.17
N ASP A 339 11.64 1.25 -18.71
CA ASP A 339 11.52 1.56 -20.14
C ASP A 339 12.13 0.38 -20.91
N SER A 340 11.31 -0.28 -21.74
CA SER A 340 11.72 -1.45 -22.52
C SER A 340 12.94 -1.16 -23.39
N ARG A 341 13.14 0.11 -23.79
CA ARG A 341 14.30 0.57 -24.57
C ARG A 341 15.64 0.45 -23.84
N MET A 342 15.66 0.37 -22.51
CA MET A 342 16.91 0.18 -21.75
C MET A 342 17.19 -1.29 -21.41
N ALA A 343 16.17 -2.15 -21.40
CA ALA A 343 16.34 -3.57 -21.11
C ALA A 343 17.08 -4.31 -22.25
N ASP A 344 16.83 -3.92 -23.50
CA ASP A 344 17.48 -4.47 -24.70
C ASP A 344 18.94 -4.02 -24.86
N PHE A 345 19.41 -3.05 -24.06
CA PHE A 345 20.82 -2.63 -24.05
C PHE A 345 21.69 -3.46 -23.11
N PHE A 346 21.09 -4.26 -22.23
CA PHE A 346 21.78 -5.07 -21.22
C PHE A 346 21.44 -6.57 -21.28
N ALA A 347 20.65 -7.00 -22.26
CA ALA A 347 20.48 -8.40 -22.66
C ALA A 347 21.34 -8.65 -23.92
#